data_AF-A0A5E4QMF2-F1
#
_entry.id   AF-A0A5E4QMF2-F1
#
_cell.length_a   1.000
_cell.length_b   1.000
_cell.length_c   1.000
_cell.angle_alpha   90.00
_cell.angle_beta   90.00
_cell.angle_gamma   90.00
#
_symmetry.space_group_name_H-M   'P 1'
#
loop_
_entity.id
_entity.type
_entity.pdbx_description
1 polymer ?
#
loop_
_entity_poly.entity_id
_entity_poly.type
_entity_poly.pdbx_seq_one_letter_code
_entity_poly.pdbx_strand_id
1 'polypeptide(L)'
;MLDEGVKRLYSEWGKWSICQDGHRTRRRRCLHRQVCGDSLRIEISRCRVPEVPAESDEGYVDEDMSPAMNVLPAPVPAIHPEDSRSSSMTTPTCGRLGRYHRGSPAERIRYRMQEMIKIIGGRPAPPGKWIWQVAVLNRYKEAFCGGTLVSLRWVVTAAHCVRRRLYVRLGEHDLLVRSRARPDLGHGIACLPEPQNVLPPHTTCVILGWGKKRPTDAHGTRILHEAQGITSFGDGCGKRGKYGIYTRTAGYVSWMKSVMSNKYFDN
;
A
#
# COMPACT_ATOMS: atom_id res chain seq x y z
N MET A 1 -18.37 -4.98 28.42
CA MET A 1 -19.73 -4.72 27.90
C MET A 1 -19.68 -3.64 26.84
N LEU A 2 -19.53 -3.98 25.54
CA LEU A 2 -19.54 -3.01 24.43
C LEU A 2 -19.98 -3.70 23.12
N ASP A 3 -21.24 -4.15 23.02
CA ASP A 3 -21.77 -4.74 21.77
C ASP A 3 -23.28 -4.49 21.48
N GLU A 4 -24.05 -4.01 22.47
CA GLU A 4 -25.50 -3.83 22.32
C GLU A 4 -25.90 -2.81 21.24
N GLY A 5 -25.18 -1.69 21.13
CA GLY A 5 -25.55 -0.59 20.22
C GLY A 5 -25.35 -0.87 18.73
N VAL A 6 -24.48 -1.81 18.35
CA VAL A 6 -24.19 -2.11 16.93
C VAL A 6 -25.19 -3.11 16.34
N LYS A 7 -25.82 -3.93 17.19
CA LYS A 7 -26.83 -4.94 16.79
C LYS A 7 -28.07 -4.31 16.15
N ARG A 8 -28.50 -3.11 16.59
CA ARG A 8 -29.69 -2.42 16.04
C ARG A 8 -29.45 -1.67 14.72
N LEU A 9 -28.20 -1.43 14.30
CA LEU A 9 -27.91 -0.62 13.11
C LEU A 9 -28.02 -1.41 11.78
N TYR A 10 -27.80 -2.73 11.85
CA TYR A 10 -27.86 -3.66 10.72
C TYR A 10 -28.84 -4.78 11.03
N SER A 11 -29.39 -5.41 10.01
CA SER A 11 -30.23 -6.59 10.16
C SER A 11 -29.50 -7.71 10.88
N GLU A 12 -30.25 -8.68 11.36
CA GLU A 12 -29.68 -9.99 11.66
C GLU A 12 -28.93 -10.56 10.45
N TRP A 13 -27.97 -11.43 10.74
CA TRP A 13 -27.19 -12.11 9.72
C TRP A 13 -28.06 -13.10 8.93
N GLY A 14 -28.02 -13.00 7.60
CA GLY A 14 -28.58 -14.02 6.73
C GLY A 14 -27.88 -15.37 6.89
N LYS A 15 -28.48 -16.41 6.32
CA LYS A 15 -27.87 -17.75 6.27
C LYS A 15 -26.51 -17.71 5.55
N TRP A 16 -25.62 -18.61 5.93
CA TRP A 16 -24.38 -18.86 5.19
C TRP A 16 -24.70 -19.40 3.78
N SER A 17 -23.93 -18.97 2.79
CA SER A 17 -23.90 -19.60 1.47
C SER A 17 -23.40 -21.03 1.55
N ILE A 18 -23.58 -21.79 0.46
CA ILE A 18 -22.84 -23.02 0.22
C ILE A 18 -21.32 -22.77 0.32
N CYS A 19 -20.57 -23.83 0.63
CA CYS A 19 -19.12 -23.78 0.62
C CYS A 19 -18.60 -23.83 -0.82
N GLN A 20 -17.83 -22.82 -1.21
CA GLN A 20 -17.21 -22.70 -2.52
C GLN A 20 -15.75 -22.26 -2.31
N ASP A 21 -14.80 -22.94 -2.95
CA ASP A 21 -13.36 -22.65 -2.84
C ASP A 21 -12.85 -22.57 -1.38
N GLY A 22 -13.35 -23.49 -0.54
CA GLY A 22 -13.04 -23.57 0.90
C GLY A 22 -13.64 -22.46 1.77
N HIS A 23 -14.53 -21.63 1.21
CA HIS A 23 -15.10 -20.47 1.90
C HIS A 23 -16.63 -20.39 1.74
N ARG A 24 -17.28 -19.82 2.75
CA ARG A 24 -18.71 -19.48 2.72
C ARG A 24 -18.92 -18.07 3.22
N THR A 25 -19.95 -17.40 2.73
CA THR A 25 -20.25 -16.01 3.07
C THR A 25 -21.65 -15.86 3.66
N ARG A 26 -21.83 -14.92 4.59
CA ARG A 26 -23.15 -14.47 5.04
C ARG A 26 -23.24 -12.95 4.99
N ARG A 27 -24.47 -12.43 4.87
CA ARG A 27 -24.72 -11.01 4.57
C ARG A 27 -25.73 -10.40 5.53
N ARG A 28 -25.58 -9.11 5.85
CA ARG A 28 -26.61 -8.30 6.54
C ARG A 28 -26.66 -6.89 5.97
N ARG A 29 -27.85 -6.29 5.99
CA ARG A 29 -28.12 -4.96 5.39
C ARG A 29 -28.26 -3.90 6.46
N CYS A 30 -27.90 -2.66 6.13
CA CYS A 30 -28.19 -1.49 6.95
C CYS A 30 -29.72 -1.38 7.19
N LEU A 31 -30.16 -1.14 8.44
CA LEU A 31 -31.57 -0.87 8.77
C LEU A 31 -31.91 0.62 8.73
N HIS A 32 -30.92 1.48 8.97
CA HIS A 32 -31.10 2.94 9.00
C HIS A 32 -30.34 3.60 7.86
N ARG A 33 -31.00 3.72 6.69
CA ARG A 33 -30.43 4.27 5.45
C ARG A 33 -29.83 5.67 5.62
N GLN A 34 -30.34 6.48 6.54
CA GLN A 34 -29.78 7.80 6.88
C GLN A 34 -28.43 7.75 7.62
N VAL A 35 -28.07 6.61 8.22
CA VAL A 35 -26.86 6.43 9.04
C VAL A 35 -25.79 5.60 8.32
N CYS A 36 -26.20 4.56 7.59
CA CYS A 36 -25.28 3.69 6.84
C CYS A 36 -25.59 3.56 5.34
N GLY A 37 -26.51 4.34 4.78
CA GLY A 37 -26.85 4.25 3.35
C GLY A 37 -27.34 2.85 2.98
N ASP A 38 -26.99 2.41 1.77
CA ASP A 38 -27.26 1.06 1.28
C ASP A 38 -26.13 0.07 1.64
N SER A 39 -25.39 0.31 2.73
CA SER A 39 -24.24 -0.52 3.11
C SER A 39 -24.63 -1.97 3.37
N LEU A 40 -24.00 -2.87 2.62
CA LEU A 40 -24.09 -4.32 2.77
C LEU A 40 -22.84 -4.83 3.49
N ARG A 41 -23.02 -5.53 4.61
CA ARG A 41 -21.92 -6.21 5.30
C ARG A 41 -21.85 -7.67 4.91
N ILE A 42 -20.64 -8.14 4.63
CA ILE A 42 -20.35 -9.53 4.25
C ILE A 42 -19.33 -10.08 5.24
N GLU A 43 -19.61 -11.25 5.79
CA GLU A 43 -18.70 -12.02 6.64
C GLU A 43 -18.30 -13.29 5.89
N ILE A 44 -17.02 -13.66 5.98
CA ILE A 44 -16.44 -14.82 5.29
C ILE A 44 -15.90 -15.78 6.35
N SER A 45 -16.22 -17.07 6.21
CA SER A 45 -15.73 -18.15 7.08
C SER A 45 -15.15 -19.26 6.21
N ARG A 46 -14.10 -19.92 6.70
CA ARG A 46 -13.61 -21.17 6.09
C ARG A 46 -14.65 -22.27 6.27
N CYS A 47 -14.68 -23.20 5.31
CA CYS A 47 -15.48 -24.41 5.36
C CYS A 47 -14.81 -25.49 4.51
N ARG A 48 -15.17 -26.76 4.73
CA ARG A 48 -14.79 -27.85 3.83
C ARG A 48 -15.80 -27.90 2.69
N VAL A 49 -15.33 -27.95 1.45
CA VAL A 49 -16.18 -28.32 0.31
C VAL A 49 -16.55 -29.80 0.50
N PRO A 50 -17.80 -30.23 0.24
CA PRO A 50 -18.14 -31.65 0.27
C PRO A 50 -17.24 -32.42 -0.71
N GLU A 51 -16.48 -33.37 -0.20
CA GLU A 51 -15.64 -34.25 -1.00
C GLU A 51 -16.56 -35.16 -1.83
N VAL A 52 -16.37 -35.16 -3.16
CA VAL A 52 -17.03 -36.12 -4.04
C VAL A 52 -16.38 -37.48 -3.80
N PRO A 53 -17.15 -38.57 -3.54
CA PRO A 53 -16.54 -39.88 -3.35
C PRO A 53 -15.93 -40.34 -4.68
N ALA A 54 -14.62 -40.56 -4.70
CA ALA A 54 -13.93 -41.25 -5.78
C ALA A 54 -13.71 -42.71 -5.38
N GLU A 55 -13.94 -43.62 -6.32
CA GLU A 55 -13.67 -45.04 -6.16
C GLU A 55 -12.16 -45.31 -6.06
N SER A 56 -11.82 -46.44 -5.45
CA SER A 56 -10.46 -46.94 -5.24
C SER A 56 -9.70 -47.21 -6.54
N ASP A 57 -8.41 -46.86 -6.59
CA ASP A 57 -7.37 -47.89 -6.50
C ASP A 57 -6.01 -47.32 -6.04
N GLU A 58 -5.09 -48.20 -5.65
CA GLU A 58 -3.77 -47.87 -5.08
C GLU A 58 -2.73 -47.45 -6.14
N GLY A 59 -1.75 -46.63 -5.75
CA GLY A 59 -0.64 -46.23 -6.64
C GLY A 59 0.40 -45.35 -5.95
N TYR A 60 1.42 -45.99 -5.37
CA TYR A 60 2.54 -45.31 -4.69
C TYR A 60 3.55 -44.75 -5.71
N VAL A 61 3.74 -43.43 -5.74
CA VAL A 61 4.93 -42.79 -6.33
C VAL A 61 5.34 -41.59 -5.46
N ASP A 62 6.55 -41.62 -4.91
CA ASP A 62 7.16 -40.47 -4.24
C ASP A 62 7.57 -39.41 -5.27
N GLU A 63 6.84 -38.30 -5.34
CA GLU A 63 7.39 -37.03 -5.82
C GLU A 63 7.27 -35.97 -4.72
N ASP A 64 8.42 -35.52 -4.22
CA ASP A 64 8.56 -34.38 -3.29
C ASP A 64 8.26 -33.05 -4.00
N MET A 65 7.01 -32.93 -4.46
CA MET A 65 6.47 -31.74 -5.10
C MET A 65 5.93 -30.81 -4.02
N SER A 66 6.86 -30.16 -3.31
CA SER A 66 6.56 -28.98 -2.48
C SER A 66 5.54 -28.10 -3.21
N PRO A 67 4.34 -27.84 -2.65
CA PRO A 67 3.31 -27.11 -3.36
C PRO A 67 3.85 -25.74 -3.69
N ALA A 68 4.03 -25.45 -4.97
CA ALA A 68 4.54 -24.19 -5.44
C ALA A 68 3.61 -23.09 -4.92
N MET A 69 4.04 -22.43 -3.85
CA MET A 69 3.52 -21.14 -3.43
C MET A 69 3.50 -20.28 -4.69
N ASN A 70 2.30 -19.96 -5.20
CA ASN A 70 2.15 -19.21 -6.43
C ASN A 70 2.95 -17.91 -6.32
N VAL A 71 4.17 -17.93 -6.88
CA VAL A 71 5.10 -16.81 -6.79
C VAL A 71 4.53 -15.76 -7.72
N LEU A 72 3.78 -14.83 -7.12
CA LEU A 72 3.24 -13.67 -7.83
C LEU A 72 4.39 -13.06 -8.65
N PRO A 73 4.23 -12.92 -9.98
CA PRO A 73 5.32 -12.50 -10.84
C PRO A 73 5.91 -11.19 -10.34
N ALA A 74 7.25 -11.11 -10.37
CA ALA A 74 7.98 -9.97 -9.82
C ALA A 74 7.44 -8.66 -10.43
N PRO A 75 7.02 -7.69 -9.62
CA PRO A 75 6.32 -6.52 -10.13
C PRO A 75 7.27 -5.68 -10.99
N VAL A 76 6.78 -5.24 -12.15
CA VAL A 76 7.59 -4.63 -13.23
C VAL A 76 7.60 -3.09 -13.09
N PRO A 77 8.67 -2.39 -13.49
CA PRO A 77 8.63 -0.93 -13.63
C PRO A 77 7.50 -0.48 -14.55
N ALA A 78 6.87 0.65 -14.23
CA ALA A 78 5.98 1.32 -15.18
C ALA A 78 6.84 2.10 -16.17
N ILE A 79 7.29 1.46 -17.25
CA ILE A 79 8.19 2.11 -18.22
C ILE A 79 7.38 3.10 -19.08
N HIS A 80 7.77 4.37 -19.08
CA HIS A 80 7.27 5.35 -20.06
C HIS A 80 7.96 5.13 -21.42
N PRO A 81 7.28 5.28 -22.57
CA PRO A 81 7.92 5.11 -23.89
C PRO A 81 9.15 6.00 -24.13
N GLU A 82 9.21 7.17 -23.47
CA GLU A 82 10.38 8.07 -23.53
C GLU A 82 11.48 7.75 -22.50
N ASP A 83 11.15 7.07 -21.40
CA ASP A 83 12.17 6.62 -20.42
C ASP A 83 13.15 5.63 -21.10
N SER A 84 12.73 4.99 -22.19
CA SER A 84 13.55 4.11 -23.06
C SER A 84 14.33 4.84 -24.16
N ARG A 85 14.10 6.15 -24.39
CA ARG A 85 14.74 6.93 -25.47
C ARG A 85 15.90 7.81 -25.00
N SER A 86 16.07 7.99 -23.70
CA SER A 86 17.22 8.69 -23.13
C SER A 86 18.47 7.82 -23.21
N SER A 87 19.24 7.94 -24.30
CA SER A 87 20.48 7.23 -24.60
C SER A 87 21.66 7.52 -23.64
N SER A 88 21.38 8.13 -22.48
CA SER A 88 22.34 8.54 -21.46
C SER A 88 22.00 8.02 -20.04
N MET A 89 20.84 7.40 -19.82
CA MET A 89 20.46 6.88 -18.50
C MET A 89 20.09 5.39 -18.58
N THR A 90 20.55 4.64 -17.59
CA THR A 90 20.17 3.23 -17.44
C THR A 90 18.67 3.15 -17.16
N THR A 91 17.98 2.15 -17.71
CA THR A 91 16.52 2.02 -17.53
C THR A 91 16.16 1.99 -16.03
N PRO A 92 15.13 2.74 -15.58
CA PRO A 92 14.81 2.83 -14.16
C PRO A 92 14.41 1.49 -13.56
N THR A 93 15.22 0.98 -12.63
CA THR A 93 14.98 -0.29 -11.93
C THR A 93 13.99 -0.09 -10.78
N CYS A 94 12.82 -0.72 -10.85
CA CYS A 94 11.85 -0.61 -9.77
C CYS A 94 12.20 -1.46 -8.54
N GLY A 95 11.65 -1.12 -7.39
CA GLY A 95 11.67 -1.96 -6.17
C GLY A 95 13.03 -2.04 -5.45
N ARG A 96 14.10 -1.52 -6.06
CA ARG A 96 15.43 -1.45 -5.46
C ARG A 96 15.44 -0.51 -4.26
N LEU A 97 15.62 -1.06 -3.07
CA LEU A 97 15.88 -0.28 -1.85
C LEU A 97 17.27 0.39 -1.94
N GLY A 98 17.40 1.57 -1.35
CA GLY A 98 18.70 2.26 -1.25
C GLY A 98 19.72 1.42 -0.49
N ARG A 99 20.89 1.19 -1.09
CA ARG A 99 22.04 0.56 -0.42
C ARG A 99 22.77 1.59 0.44
N TYR A 100 23.22 1.17 1.62
CA TYR A 100 23.85 2.04 2.62
C TYR A 100 25.24 1.53 2.98
N HIS A 101 26.23 2.41 2.96
CA HIS A 101 27.59 2.08 3.39
C HIS A 101 27.72 2.20 4.92
N ARG A 102 28.15 1.10 5.55
CA ARG A 102 28.44 1.00 6.99
C ARG A 102 29.37 2.16 7.42
N GLY A 103 28.96 2.94 8.42
CA GLY A 103 29.74 4.06 8.99
C GLY A 103 29.25 5.48 8.65
N SER A 104 28.26 5.66 7.76
CA SER A 104 27.76 7.01 7.43
C SER A 104 27.06 7.73 8.62
N PRO A 105 26.97 9.07 8.64
CA PRO A 105 26.35 9.84 9.73
C PRO A 105 24.92 9.42 10.10
N ALA A 106 24.14 8.86 9.16
CA ALA A 106 22.77 8.41 9.44
C ALA A 106 22.70 7.17 10.36
N GLU A 107 23.77 6.38 10.45
CA GLU A 107 23.88 5.20 11.33
C GLU A 107 24.19 5.60 12.77
N ARG A 108 24.98 6.67 12.96
CA ARG A 108 25.20 7.29 14.28
C ARG A 108 23.91 7.91 14.85
N ILE A 109 23.03 8.44 14.01
CA ILE A 109 21.69 8.90 14.42
C ILE A 109 20.83 7.71 14.87
N ARG A 110 20.95 6.57 14.18
CA ARG A 110 20.22 5.32 14.45
C ARG A 110 20.47 4.80 15.87
N TYR A 111 21.74 4.74 16.29
CA TYR A 111 22.13 4.23 17.62
C TYR A 111 21.68 5.14 18.78
N ARG A 112 21.48 6.45 18.55
CA ARG A 112 21.00 7.41 19.55
C ARG A 112 19.47 7.53 19.62
N MET A 113 18.73 6.86 18.72
CA MET A 113 17.26 6.88 18.65
C MET A 113 16.64 5.49 18.80
N GLN A 114 17.34 4.56 19.46
CA GLN A 114 16.84 3.20 19.75
C GLN A 114 15.62 3.22 20.69
N GLU A 115 15.45 4.30 21.48
CA GLU A 115 14.38 4.54 22.44
C GLU A 115 13.61 5.83 22.07
N MET A 116 12.54 5.74 21.26
CA MET A 116 11.37 6.67 21.26
C MET A 116 10.32 6.33 20.20
N ILE A 117 9.25 5.66 20.64
CA ILE A 117 8.15 5.14 19.82
C ILE A 117 7.27 6.25 19.17
N LYS A 118 6.55 5.87 18.11
CA LYS A 118 5.40 6.50 17.43
C LYS A 118 5.72 7.49 16.27
N ILE A 119 4.93 7.71 15.20
CA ILE A 119 3.62 7.24 14.65
C ILE A 119 2.98 5.98 15.28
N ILE A 120 1.66 5.90 15.53
CA ILE A 120 1.03 4.68 16.13
C ILE A 120 1.46 3.37 15.41
N GLY A 121 2.42 2.64 16.01
CA GLY A 121 3.03 1.42 15.45
C GLY A 121 4.30 1.58 14.58
N GLY A 122 4.76 2.80 14.29
CA GLY A 122 5.90 3.10 13.41
C GLY A 122 7.11 3.77 14.07
N ARG A 123 8.22 3.80 13.33
CA ARG A 123 9.53 4.38 13.70
C ARG A 123 10.10 5.25 12.55
N PRO A 124 11.09 6.12 12.80
CA PRO A 124 11.79 6.83 11.72
C PRO A 124 12.31 5.87 10.65
N ALA A 125 12.10 6.21 9.38
CA ALA A 125 12.64 5.46 8.25
C ALA A 125 14.12 5.84 8.05
N PRO A 126 15.03 4.91 7.72
CA PRO A 126 16.39 5.28 7.37
C PRO A 126 16.41 6.23 6.15
N PRO A 127 17.22 7.31 6.16
CA PRO A 127 17.38 8.20 5.01
C PRO A 127 17.77 7.41 3.75
N GLY A 128 17.18 7.76 2.59
CA GLY A 128 17.48 7.11 1.32
C GLY A 128 16.98 5.67 1.17
N LYS A 129 16.29 5.07 2.16
CA LYS A 129 15.75 3.70 2.03
C LYS A 129 14.61 3.62 1.00
N TRP A 130 13.70 4.60 1.04
CA TRP A 130 12.46 4.63 0.25
C TRP A 130 12.51 5.75 -0.79
N ILE A 131 13.39 5.59 -1.78
CA ILE A 131 13.69 6.60 -2.81
C ILE A 131 12.49 7.03 -3.66
N TRP A 132 11.50 6.15 -3.85
CA TRP A 132 10.24 6.46 -4.53
C TRP A 132 9.21 7.22 -3.67
N GLN A 133 9.47 7.49 -2.39
CA GLN A 133 8.56 8.25 -1.54
C GLN A 133 8.53 9.72 -1.98
N VAL A 134 7.33 10.25 -2.16
CA VAL A 134 7.09 11.63 -2.62
C VAL A 134 6.37 12.46 -1.58
N ALA A 135 6.83 13.70 -1.37
CA ALA A 135 6.07 14.73 -0.68
C ALA A 135 5.32 15.59 -1.72
N VAL A 136 3.99 15.61 -1.62
CA VAL A 136 3.11 16.46 -2.42
C VAL A 136 2.85 17.75 -1.66
N LEU A 137 3.23 18.87 -2.27
CA LEU A 137 3.20 20.20 -1.67
C LEU A 137 2.11 21.07 -2.29
N ASN A 138 1.54 21.96 -1.48
CA ASN A 138 0.56 22.94 -1.93
C ASN A 138 1.22 24.13 -2.65
N ARG A 139 0.41 25.15 -3.02
CA ARG A 139 0.90 26.39 -3.66
C ARG A 139 1.96 27.15 -2.86
N TYR A 140 1.97 26.99 -1.52
CA TYR A 140 2.90 27.63 -0.57
C TYR A 140 4.14 26.78 -0.26
N LYS A 141 4.33 25.64 -0.97
CA LYS A 141 5.42 24.65 -0.76
C LYS A 141 5.32 23.85 0.55
N GLU A 142 4.17 23.85 1.21
CA GLU A 142 3.92 23.06 2.42
C GLU A 142 3.48 21.64 2.03
N ALA A 143 4.10 20.62 2.65
CA ALA A 143 3.73 19.23 2.42
C ALA A 143 2.39 18.90 3.10
N PHE A 144 1.44 18.37 2.34
CA PHE A 144 0.10 18.04 2.85
C PHE A 144 -0.36 16.63 2.47
N CYS A 145 0.24 16.02 1.44
CA CYS A 145 -0.02 14.64 1.03
C CYS A 145 1.29 13.90 0.71
N GLY A 146 1.21 12.57 0.73
CA GLY A 146 2.24 11.70 0.16
C GLY A 146 1.94 11.32 -1.30
N GLY A 147 2.92 10.73 -1.95
CA GLY A 147 2.77 10.05 -3.24
C GLY A 147 3.88 9.03 -3.45
N THR A 148 3.84 8.36 -4.59
CA THR A 148 4.78 7.31 -4.97
C THR A 148 5.24 7.53 -6.40
N LEU A 149 6.56 7.64 -6.62
CA LEU A 149 7.16 7.73 -7.94
C LEU A 149 7.14 6.36 -8.63
N VAL A 150 6.46 6.23 -9.77
CA VAL A 150 6.29 4.95 -10.50
C VAL A 150 6.99 4.94 -11.87
N SER A 151 7.31 6.12 -12.42
CA SER A 151 8.23 6.36 -13.55
C SER A 151 8.96 7.68 -13.29
N LEU A 152 10.02 7.97 -14.05
CA LEU A 152 10.76 9.24 -13.97
C LEU A 152 9.85 10.48 -14.13
N ARG A 153 8.76 10.36 -14.91
CA ARG A 153 7.79 11.44 -15.15
C ARG A 153 6.47 11.33 -14.37
N TRP A 154 6.22 10.21 -13.67
CA TRP A 154 4.89 9.88 -13.14
C TRP A 154 4.86 9.57 -11.63
N VAL A 155 3.98 10.27 -10.90
CA VAL A 155 3.71 10.09 -9.46
C VAL A 155 2.26 9.70 -9.24
N VAL A 156 2.03 8.62 -8.49
CA VAL A 156 0.70 8.20 -8.02
C VAL A 156 0.42 8.84 -6.64
N THR A 157 -0.77 9.41 -6.47
CA THR A 157 -1.27 9.93 -5.19
C THR A 157 -2.79 9.77 -5.11
N ALA A 158 -3.41 10.09 -3.96
CA ALA A 158 -4.85 10.02 -3.81
C ALA A 158 -5.54 11.18 -4.54
N ALA A 159 -6.71 10.94 -5.15
CA ALA A 159 -7.43 11.96 -5.92
C ALA A 159 -7.74 13.25 -5.11
N HIS A 160 -8.05 13.13 -3.82
CA HIS A 160 -8.30 14.27 -2.93
C HIS A 160 -7.05 15.14 -2.64
N CYS A 161 -5.86 14.64 -2.98
CA CYS A 161 -4.61 15.40 -2.90
C CYS A 161 -4.36 16.25 -4.16
N VAL A 162 -5.05 16.02 -5.27
CA VAL A 162 -4.84 16.77 -6.52
C VAL A 162 -5.47 18.16 -6.40
N ARG A 163 -4.73 19.19 -6.85
CA ARG A 163 -5.09 20.62 -6.77
C ARG A 163 -4.59 21.34 -8.04
N ARG A 164 -5.21 22.46 -8.43
CA ARG A 164 -4.84 23.25 -9.63
C ARG A 164 -3.36 23.66 -9.71
N ARG A 165 -2.69 23.83 -8.57
CA ARG A 165 -1.26 24.13 -8.48
C ARG A 165 -0.67 23.38 -7.30
N LEU A 166 0.18 22.40 -7.59
CA LEU A 166 0.88 21.55 -6.64
C LEU A 166 2.36 21.48 -7.01
N TYR A 167 3.18 20.98 -6.09
CA TYR A 167 4.59 20.69 -6.35
C TYR A 167 4.97 19.34 -5.76
N VAL A 168 6.04 18.75 -6.29
CA VAL A 168 6.54 17.42 -5.96
C VAL A 168 7.96 17.55 -5.42
N ARG A 169 8.28 16.89 -4.31
CA ARG A 169 9.67 16.63 -3.86
C ARG A 169 9.88 15.13 -3.75
N LEU A 170 10.97 14.64 -4.35
CA LEU A 170 11.32 13.22 -4.45
C LEU A 170 12.43 12.86 -3.45
N GLY A 171 12.39 11.65 -2.89
CA GLY A 171 13.48 11.09 -2.09
C GLY A 171 13.79 11.82 -0.76
N GLU A 172 12.96 12.78 -0.37
CA GLU A 172 13.14 13.54 0.85
C GLU A 172 13.03 12.64 2.09
N HIS A 173 13.86 12.91 3.09
CA HIS A 173 13.72 12.32 4.42
C HIS A 173 13.20 13.34 5.45
N ASP A 174 13.62 14.60 5.31
CA ASP A 174 13.39 15.69 6.24
C ASP A 174 12.78 16.88 5.50
N LEU A 175 11.52 17.21 5.79
CA LEU A 175 10.77 18.19 5.01
C LEU A 175 11.32 19.62 5.12
N LEU A 176 12.08 19.98 6.17
CA LEU A 176 12.68 21.32 6.29
C LEU A 176 14.06 21.41 5.62
N VAL A 177 14.81 20.32 5.58
CA VAL A 177 16.10 20.29 4.87
C VAL A 177 15.82 20.27 3.37
N ARG A 178 16.07 21.38 2.69
CA ARG A 178 16.05 21.43 1.22
C ARG A 178 17.38 20.91 0.72
N SER A 179 17.44 19.64 0.32
CA SER A 179 18.60 19.14 -0.44
C SER A 179 18.76 20.00 -1.71
N ARG A 180 19.87 20.75 -1.80
CA ARG A 180 20.25 21.47 -3.02
C ARG A 180 20.90 20.57 -4.05
N ALA A 181 21.48 19.45 -3.62
CA ALA A 181 21.83 18.38 -4.54
C ALA A 181 20.54 17.85 -5.16
N ARG A 182 20.51 17.72 -6.50
CA ARG A 182 19.56 16.82 -7.14
C ARG A 182 19.73 15.48 -6.42
N PRO A 183 18.67 14.83 -5.91
CA PRO A 183 18.83 13.45 -5.48
C PRO A 183 19.37 12.70 -6.70
N ASP A 184 20.51 12.03 -6.55
CA ASP A 184 20.78 10.87 -7.39
C ASP A 184 19.66 9.89 -7.07
N LEU A 185 18.63 9.90 -7.93
CA LEU A 185 17.43 9.08 -7.73
C LEU A 185 17.76 7.59 -7.82
N GLY A 186 19.01 7.23 -8.15
CA GLY A 186 19.51 5.85 -8.09
C GLY A 186 18.69 4.91 -8.95
N HIS A 187 18.05 5.45 -10.00
CA HIS A 187 17.12 4.77 -10.89
C HIS A 187 15.92 4.09 -10.19
N GLY A 188 15.62 4.47 -8.94
CA GLY A 188 14.70 3.73 -8.06
C GLY A 188 13.28 4.25 -8.04
N ILE A 189 12.41 3.57 -8.77
CA ILE A 189 10.95 3.78 -8.79
C ILE A 189 10.22 2.67 -8.03
N ALA A 190 8.98 2.90 -7.60
CA ALA A 190 8.14 1.81 -7.12
C ALA A 190 7.67 0.95 -8.29
N CYS A 191 7.63 -0.36 -8.12
CA CYS A 191 7.04 -1.26 -9.12
C CYS A 191 5.52 -1.13 -9.12
N LEU A 192 4.88 -1.31 -10.27
CA LEU A 192 3.43 -1.54 -10.31
C LEU A 192 3.16 -3.04 -10.13
N PRO A 193 2.14 -3.42 -9.33
CA PRO A 193 1.69 -4.81 -9.28
C PRO A 193 1.00 -5.19 -10.59
N GLU A 194 0.81 -6.49 -10.85
CA GLU A 194 -0.06 -6.91 -11.95
C GLU A 194 -1.53 -6.51 -11.70
N PRO A 195 -2.33 -6.19 -12.74
CA PRO A 195 -3.67 -5.61 -12.56
C PRO A 195 -4.64 -6.46 -11.73
N GLN A 196 -4.46 -7.78 -11.75
CA GLN A 196 -5.31 -8.74 -11.04
C GLN A 196 -4.72 -9.20 -9.70
N ASN A 197 -3.54 -8.69 -9.31
CA ASN A 197 -2.84 -9.13 -8.10
C ASN A 197 -3.65 -8.75 -6.84
N VAL A 198 -4.11 -9.79 -6.13
CA VAL A 198 -4.72 -9.67 -4.81
C VAL A 198 -3.67 -10.05 -3.77
N LEU A 199 -3.22 -9.08 -2.98
CA LEU A 199 -2.34 -9.37 -1.85
C LEU A 199 -3.03 -10.36 -0.90
N PRO A 200 -2.39 -11.50 -0.56
CA PRO A 200 -2.93 -12.45 0.39
C PRO A 200 -3.26 -11.80 1.73
N PRO A 201 -4.26 -12.27 2.49
CA PRO A 201 -4.45 -11.84 3.87
C PRO A 201 -3.20 -12.19 4.70
N HIS A 202 -2.95 -11.42 5.76
CA HIS A 202 -1.76 -11.56 6.61
C HIS A 202 -0.41 -11.21 5.95
N THR A 203 -0.41 -10.63 4.75
CA THR A 203 0.80 -10.08 4.13
C THR A 203 1.28 -8.85 4.91
N THR A 204 2.55 -8.83 5.31
CA THR A 204 3.17 -7.65 5.93
C THR A 204 3.52 -6.62 4.87
N CYS A 205 3.03 -5.39 5.05
CA CYS A 205 3.30 -4.24 4.20
C CYS A 205 3.94 -3.10 5.02
N VAL A 206 4.58 -2.15 4.34
CA VAL A 206 5.13 -0.94 4.97
C VAL A 206 4.32 0.29 4.56
N ILE A 207 3.85 1.02 5.56
CA ILE A 207 3.20 2.32 5.42
C ILE A 207 4.25 3.41 5.64
N LEU A 208 4.33 4.37 4.71
CA LEU A 208 5.31 5.46 4.73
C LEU A 208 4.63 6.81 4.87
N GLY A 209 5.26 7.74 5.59
CA GLY A 209 4.88 9.14 5.50
C GLY A 209 5.33 10.05 6.64
N TRP A 210 4.90 11.30 6.51
CA TRP A 210 5.11 12.42 7.43
C TRP A 210 3.84 12.73 8.25
N GLY A 211 3.03 11.70 8.51
CA GLY A 211 1.75 11.84 9.20
C GLY A 211 1.92 12.25 10.66
N LYS A 212 0.79 12.50 11.34
CA LYS A 212 0.76 12.84 12.77
C LYS A 212 1.37 11.69 13.60
N LYS A 213 2.20 12.02 14.60
CA LYS A 213 2.79 11.03 15.52
C LYS A 213 1.76 10.50 16.52
N ARG A 214 0.85 11.37 16.95
CA ARG A 214 -0.31 11.10 17.80
C ARG A 214 -1.57 11.71 17.16
N PRO A 215 -2.78 11.16 17.40
CA PRO A 215 -4.02 11.75 16.89
C PRO A 215 -4.24 13.20 17.32
N THR A 216 -3.70 13.56 18.49
CA THR A 216 -3.78 14.88 19.13
C THR A 216 -2.81 15.91 18.56
N ASP A 217 -1.81 15.51 17.75
CA ASP A 217 -0.88 16.48 17.17
C ASP A 217 -1.61 17.36 16.16
N ALA A 218 -1.38 18.67 16.13
CA ALA A 218 -1.99 19.56 15.14
C ALA A 218 -1.49 19.23 13.72
N HIS A 219 -0.18 19.01 13.59
CA HIS A 219 0.53 18.83 12.31
C HIS A 219 1.21 17.45 12.20
N GLY A 220 1.66 17.12 10.99
CA GLY A 220 2.47 15.93 10.71
C GLY A 220 3.90 16.02 11.25
N THR A 221 4.65 14.92 11.13
CA THR A 221 6.08 14.89 11.47
C THR A 221 6.94 15.51 10.36
N ARG A 222 8.08 16.10 10.74
CA ARG A 222 9.08 16.60 9.77
C ARG A 222 9.86 15.48 9.08
N ILE A 223 10.05 14.37 9.79
CA ILE A 223 10.91 13.24 9.42
C ILE A 223 10.06 12.11 8.83
N LEU A 224 10.53 11.46 7.77
CA LEU A 224 9.85 10.31 7.17
C LEU A 224 9.85 9.13 8.13
N HIS A 225 8.67 8.55 8.38
CA HIS A 225 8.50 7.36 9.20
C HIS A 225 8.08 6.15 8.37
N GLU A 226 8.42 4.96 8.86
CA GLU A 226 7.92 3.67 8.38
C GLU A 226 7.17 2.93 9.50
N ALA A 227 6.00 2.38 9.17
CA ALA A 227 5.20 1.54 10.06
C ALA A 227 4.86 0.23 9.36
N GLN A 228 4.89 -0.90 10.08
CA GLN A 228 4.42 -2.17 9.54
C GLN A 228 2.90 -2.26 9.69
N GLY A 229 2.23 -2.63 8.61
CA GLY A 229 0.82 -3.00 8.57
C GLY A 229 0.67 -4.43 8.08
N ILE A 230 -0.44 -5.07 8.43
CA ILE A 230 -0.78 -6.41 7.95
C ILE A 230 -2.04 -6.29 7.10
N THR A 231 -2.06 -6.89 5.91
CA THR A 231 -3.24 -6.89 5.04
C THR A 231 -4.42 -7.59 5.73
N SER A 232 -5.54 -6.88 5.80
CA SER A 232 -6.78 -7.34 6.39
C SER A 232 -7.95 -6.65 5.72
N PHE A 233 -9.10 -7.31 5.68
CA PHE A 233 -10.34 -6.76 5.12
C PHE A 233 -11.19 -6.18 6.25
N GLY A 234 -11.73 -4.98 6.08
CA GLY A 234 -12.54 -4.32 7.12
C GLY A 234 -13.30 -3.10 6.63
N ASP A 235 -14.20 -2.59 7.47
CA ASP A 235 -15.09 -1.46 7.19
C ASP A 235 -14.65 -0.17 7.90
N GLY A 236 -14.45 0.90 7.12
CA GLY A 236 -14.05 2.23 7.61
C GLY A 236 -12.56 2.34 7.98
N CYS A 237 -11.95 3.48 7.68
CA CYS A 237 -10.55 3.76 7.97
C CYS A 237 -10.34 4.36 9.37
N GLY A 238 -9.23 4.03 10.03
CA GLY A 238 -8.60 4.86 11.07
C GLY A 238 -9.33 5.02 12.41
N LYS A 239 -10.43 4.29 12.66
CA LYS A 239 -11.11 4.31 13.97
C LYS A 239 -10.31 3.52 15.01
N ARG A 240 -10.36 3.92 16.28
CA ARG A 240 -9.75 3.16 17.41
C ARG A 240 -10.33 1.73 17.42
N GLY A 241 -9.46 0.71 17.36
CA GLY A 241 -9.88 -0.69 17.26
C GLY A 241 -10.39 -1.13 15.88
N LYS A 242 -10.10 -0.37 14.82
CA LYS A 242 -10.34 -0.75 13.42
C LYS A 242 -9.07 -0.63 12.59
N TYR A 243 -9.02 -1.39 11.49
CA TYR A 243 -7.88 -1.41 10.58
C TYR A 243 -7.80 -0.12 9.73
N GLY A 244 -6.62 0.15 9.16
CA GLY A 244 -6.48 1.14 8.09
C GLY A 244 -6.97 0.55 6.77
N ILE A 245 -7.73 1.32 6.00
CA ILE A 245 -8.18 0.93 4.65
C ILE A 245 -7.38 1.71 3.62
N TYR A 246 -6.89 1.00 2.61
CA TYR A 246 -6.07 1.53 1.52
C TYR A 246 -6.64 1.07 0.17
N THR A 247 -6.49 1.89 -0.85
CA THR A 247 -6.90 1.54 -2.22
C THR A 247 -6.08 0.37 -2.75
N ARG A 248 -6.74 -0.63 -3.35
CA ARG A 248 -6.07 -1.72 -4.06
C ARG A 248 -5.52 -1.20 -5.40
N THR A 249 -4.25 -0.80 -5.41
CA THR A 249 -3.57 -0.24 -6.60
C THR A 249 -3.69 -1.12 -7.85
N ALA A 250 -3.62 -2.45 -7.71
CA ALA A 250 -3.73 -3.42 -8.80
C ALA A 250 -4.92 -3.14 -9.73
N GLY A 251 -6.12 -2.92 -9.18
CA GLY A 251 -7.34 -2.67 -9.97
C GLY A 251 -7.31 -1.39 -10.84
N TYR A 252 -6.30 -0.55 -10.71
CA TYR A 252 -6.10 0.67 -11.50
C TYR A 252 -4.89 0.59 -12.44
N VAL A 253 -4.11 -0.50 -12.44
CA VAL A 253 -2.84 -0.58 -13.19
C VAL A 253 -3.04 -0.49 -14.70
N SER A 254 -4.07 -1.14 -15.26
CA SER A 254 -4.36 -1.04 -16.70
C SER A 254 -4.70 0.39 -17.11
N TRP A 255 -5.47 1.12 -16.29
CA TRP A 255 -5.77 2.53 -16.50
C TRP A 255 -4.52 3.41 -16.37
N MET A 256 -3.69 3.20 -15.34
CA MET A 256 -2.43 3.93 -15.18
C MET A 256 -1.49 3.73 -16.37
N LYS A 257 -1.29 2.48 -16.83
CA LYS A 257 -0.48 2.16 -18.03
C LYS A 257 -1.05 2.85 -19.28
N SER A 258 -2.38 2.87 -19.46
CA SER A 258 -3.03 3.57 -20.58
C SER A 258 -2.82 5.09 -20.55
N VAL A 259 -2.94 5.72 -19.37
CA VAL A 259 -2.67 7.16 -19.20
C VAL A 259 -1.19 7.47 -19.44
N MET A 260 -0.27 6.66 -18.90
CA MET A 260 1.17 6.81 -19.09
C MET A 260 1.63 6.57 -20.53
N SER A 261 0.85 5.89 -21.37
CA SER A 261 1.16 5.71 -22.79
C SER A 261 0.59 6.81 -23.70
N ASN A 262 -0.20 7.73 -23.14
CA ASN A 262 -0.92 8.73 -23.91
C ASN A 262 -0.13 10.04 -24.03
N LYS A 263 0.39 10.31 -25.24
CA LYS A 263 1.18 11.49 -25.60
C LYS A 263 0.54 12.84 -25.28
N TYR A 264 -0.77 12.89 -25.05
CA TYR A 264 -1.45 14.10 -24.57
C TYR A 264 -0.82 14.67 -23.28
N PHE A 265 -0.25 13.80 -22.44
CA PHE A 265 0.36 14.17 -21.15
C PHE A 265 1.89 14.37 -21.20
N ASP A 266 2.51 14.35 -22.38
CA ASP A 266 3.97 14.52 -22.54
C ASP A 266 4.43 16.00 -22.51
N ASN A 267 3.49 16.95 -22.55
CA ASN A 267 3.72 18.41 -22.58
C ASN A 267 3.84 19.04 -21.18
#